data_AF-A0A7D5M697-F1
#
_entry.id   AF-A0A7D5M697-F1
#
_cell.length_a   1.000
_cell.length_b   1.000
_cell.length_c   1.000
_cell.angle_alpha   90.00
_cell.angle_beta   90.00
_cell.angle_gamma   90.00
#
_symmetry.space_group_name_H-M   'P 1'
#
loop_
_entity.id
_entity.type
_entity.pdbx_description
1 polymer ?
#
loop_
_entity_poly.entity_id
_entity_poly.type
_entity_poly.pdbx_seq_one_letter_code
_entity_poly.pdbx_strand_id
1 'polypeptide(L)'
;MSATNQLRADHDQVRRLEKIVLKCSKELYKGTKIPFSDLTKITIVISEFIDSIHHSREEDSYFPCVASYDTLKEEIRKFMIEHEFGRNIARQISHHLKRWKDGEDAQEPVSRYLRTYAIFLNDHLNKENKFFDDAEANVLSKEEEIEMYEQYRSVFAIVKKVDEMIVEIDYLENQPWAKN
;
A
#
# COMPACT_ATOMS: atom_id res chain seq x y z
N MET A 1 -5.34 -15.99 -14.22
CA MET A 1 -4.61 -15.19 -13.22
C MET A 1 -4.58 -16.01 -11.93
N SER A 2 -3.53 -15.86 -11.13
CA SER A 2 -3.37 -16.53 -9.82
C SER A 2 -3.41 -15.50 -8.69
N ALA A 3 -3.48 -15.95 -7.45
CA ALA A 3 -3.50 -15.07 -6.27
C ALA A 3 -2.20 -14.28 -6.16
N THR A 4 -1.04 -14.93 -6.33
CA THR A 4 0.25 -14.24 -6.33
C THR A 4 0.33 -13.19 -7.43
N ASN A 5 -0.12 -13.53 -8.65
CA ASN A 5 -0.14 -12.55 -9.76
C ASN A 5 -1.08 -11.37 -9.49
N GLN A 6 -2.18 -11.57 -8.75
CA GLN A 6 -3.06 -10.48 -8.34
C GLN A 6 -2.38 -9.57 -7.30
N LEU A 7 -1.67 -10.13 -6.31
CA LEU A 7 -0.90 -9.33 -5.34
C LEU A 7 0.22 -8.55 -6.02
N ARG A 8 0.91 -9.14 -7.02
CA ARG A 8 1.89 -8.40 -7.84
C ARG A 8 1.25 -7.29 -8.67
N ALA A 9 0.06 -7.50 -9.21
CA ALA A 9 -0.67 -6.44 -9.89
C ALA A 9 -1.09 -5.32 -8.93
N ASP A 10 -1.43 -5.64 -7.68
CA ASP A 10 -1.64 -4.65 -6.63
C ASP A 10 -0.33 -3.89 -6.34
N HIS A 11 0.81 -4.58 -6.23
CA HIS A 11 2.14 -3.97 -6.05
C HIS A 11 2.47 -2.94 -7.12
N ASP A 12 2.10 -3.19 -8.38
CA ASP A 12 2.32 -2.23 -9.45
C ASP A 12 1.58 -0.90 -9.17
N GLN A 13 0.36 -0.96 -8.63
CA GLN A 13 -0.39 0.22 -8.22
C GLN A 13 0.18 0.85 -6.94
N VAL A 14 0.60 0.05 -5.96
CA VAL A 14 1.25 0.56 -4.74
C VAL A 14 2.56 1.27 -5.07
N ARG A 15 3.33 0.80 -6.06
CA ARG A 15 4.55 1.47 -6.55
C ARG A 15 4.27 2.80 -7.23
N ARG A 16 3.13 2.92 -7.93
CA ARG A 16 2.68 4.22 -8.46
C ARG A 16 2.40 5.19 -7.31
N LEU A 17 1.66 4.75 -6.30
CA LEU A 17 1.39 5.55 -5.11
C LEU A 17 2.68 5.93 -4.35
N GLU A 18 3.62 5.00 -4.19
CA GLU A 18 4.93 5.24 -3.55
C GLU A 18 5.64 6.44 -4.19
N LYS A 19 5.72 6.47 -5.52
CA LYS A 19 6.34 7.58 -6.26
C LYS A 19 5.60 8.89 -6.04
N ILE A 20 4.26 8.87 -6.04
CA ILE A 20 3.41 10.04 -5.78
C ILE A 20 3.66 10.57 -4.37
N VAL A 21 3.68 9.70 -3.36
CA VAL A 21 3.90 10.04 -1.95
C VAL A 21 5.29 10.63 -1.74
N LEU A 22 6.32 10.01 -2.33
CA LEU A 22 7.70 10.52 -2.29
C LEU A 22 7.80 11.89 -2.95
N LYS A 23 7.17 12.06 -4.11
CA LYS A 23 7.13 13.34 -4.84
C LYS A 23 6.41 14.42 -4.03
N CYS A 24 5.25 14.09 -3.47
CA CYS A 24 4.46 14.97 -2.61
C CYS A 24 5.31 15.51 -1.45
N SER A 25 6.00 14.61 -0.74
CA SER A 25 6.94 15.01 0.33
C SER A 25 8.02 15.97 -0.16
N LYS A 26 8.70 15.65 -1.28
CA LYS A 26 9.76 16.51 -1.84
C LYS A 26 9.25 17.89 -2.22
N GLU A 27 8.06 17.98 -2.80
CA GLU A 27 7.44 19.24 -3.20
C GLU A 27 7.02 20.09 -1.99
N LEU A 28 6.48 19.47 -0.94
CA LEU A 28 6.21 20.16 0.32
C LEU A 28 7.47 20.76 0.94
N TYR A 29 8.60 20.04 0.92
CA TYR A 29 9.88 20.57 1.39
C TYR A 29 10.43 21.72 0.54
N LYS A 30 10.05 21.80 -0.74
CA LYS A 30 10.38 22.94 -1.61
C LYS A 30 9.47 24.16 -1.39
N GLY A 31 8.43 24.02 -0.56
CA GLY A 31 7.42 25.06 -0.36
C GLY A 31 6.32 25.09 -1.43
N THR A 32 6.23 24.05 -2.28
CA THR A 32 5.13 23.91 -3.24
C THR A 32 3.80 23.78 -2.48
N LYS A 33 2.81 24.59 -2.83
CA LYS A 33 1.47 24.52 -2.24
C LYS A 33 0.70 23.37 -2.88
N ILE A 34 0.56 22.27 -2.13
CA ILE A 34 -0.26 21.12 -2.52
C ILE A 34 -1.66 21.26 -1.92
N PRO A 35 -2.74 21.07 -2.69
CA PRO A 35 -4.09 21.10 -2.16
C PRO A 35 -4.31 20.05 -1.06
N PHE A 36 -4.98 20.43 0.03
CA PHE A 36 -5.35 19.49 1.08
C PHE A 36 -6.24 18.35 0.58
N SER A 37 -7.03 18.58 -0.49
CA SER A 37 -7.80 17.52 -1.16
C SER A 37 -6.90 16.39 -1.64
N ASP A 38 -5.75 16.71 -2.20
CA ASP A 38 -4.82 15.73 -2.79
C ASP A 38 -4.10 14.96 -1.69
N LEU A 39 -3.68 15.65 -0.63
CA LEU A 39 -3.13 15.01 0.58
C LEU A 39 -4.15 14.06 1.22
N THR A 40 -5.43 14.43 1.21
CA THR A 40 -6.50 13.56 1.73
C THR A 40 -6.72 12.34 0.84
N LYS A 41 -6.68 12.51 -0.48
CA LYS A 41 -6.77 11.40 -1.44
C LYS A 41 -5.63 10.41 -1.24
N ILE A 42 -4.39 10.88 -1.04
CA ILE A 42 -3.26 10.03 -0.67
C ILE A 42 -3.58 9.20 0.58
N THR A 43 -4.07 9.83 1.66
CA THR A 43 -4.40 9.10 2.89
C THR A 43 -5.53 8.07 2.69
N ILE A 44 -6.50 8.36 1.83
CA ILE A 44 -7.60 7.44 1.50
C ILE A 44 -7.07 6.24 0.71
N VAL A 45 -6.23 6.45 -0.31
CA VAL A 45 -5.64 5.33 -1.05
C VAL A 45 -4.81 4.45 -0.13
N ILE A 46 -4.05 5.05 0.80
CA ILE A 46 -3.29 4.29 1.80
C ILE A 46 -4.21 3.41 2.66
N SER A 47 -5.27 3.97 3.25
CA SER A 47 -6.14 3.21 4.16
C SER A 47 -7.01 2.18 3.45
N GLU A 48 -7.55 2.53 2.29
CA GLU A 48 -8.52 1.69 1.60
C GLU A 48 -7.83 0.66 0.71
N PHE A 49 -6.86 1.06 -0.12
CA PHE A 49 -6.24 0.13 -1.07
C PHE A 49 -5.13 -0.70 -0.43
N ILE A 50 -4.17 -0.04 0.24
CA ILE A 50 -3.01 -0.77 0.80
C ILE A 50 -3.45 -1.56 2.02
N ASP A 51 -4.04 -0.91 3.02
CA ASP A 51 -4.35 -1.60 4.28
C ASP A 51 -5.57 -2.51 4.17
N SER A 52 -6.74 -1.94 3.83
CA SER A 52 -8.01 -2.68 3.91
C SER A 52 -8.22 -3.71 2.81
N ILE A 53 -7.43 -3.67 1.73
CA ILE A 53 -7.58 -4.59 0.59
C ILE A 53 -6.32 -5.41 0.40
N HIS A 54 -5.19 -4.78 0.09
CA HIS A 54 -3.97 -5.51 -0.27
C HIS A 54 -3.40 -6.30 0.91
N HIS A 55 -3.14 -5.64 2.05
CA HIS A 55 -2.67 -6.36 3.25
C HIS A 55 -3.72 -7.37 3.74
N SER A 56 -5.03 -7.09 3.70
CA SER A 56 -6.03 -8.10 4.09
C SER A 56 -6.01 -9.34 3.19
N ARG A 57 -5.76 -9.21 1.89
CA ARG A 57 -5.57 -10.38 1.01
C ARG A 57 -4.37 -11.22 1.46
N GLU A 58 -3.31 -10.58 1.93
CA GLU A 58 -2.14 -11.27 2.46
C GLU A 58 -2.39 -11.89 3.82
N GLU A 59 -2.81 -11.08 4.79
CA GLU A 59 -2.96 -11.45 6.20
C GLU A 59 -4.09 -12.47 6.42
N ASP A 60 -5.20 -12.35 5.69
CA ASP A 60 -6.39 -13.18 5.90
C ASP A 60 -6.45 -14.41 4.98
N SER A 61 -5.64 -14.45 3.91
CA SER A 61 -5.69 -15.54 2.92
C SER A 61 -4.30 -16.06 2.54
N TYR A 62 -3.44 -15.22 1.92
CA TYR A 62 -2.17 -15.67 1.35
C TYR A 62 -1.20 -16.24 2.40
N PHE A 63 -0.91 -15.47 3.44
CA PHE A 63 -0.01 -15.88 4.51
C PHE A 63 -0.54 -17.08 5.29
N PRO A 64 -1.84 -17.17 5.67
CA PRO A 64 -2.39 -18.39 6.24
C PRO A 64 -2.20 -19.64 5.37
N CYS A 65 -2.39 -19.52 4.04
CA CYS A 65 -2.19 -20.62 3.11
C CYS A 65 -0.72 -21.08 3.10
N VAL A 66 0.23 -20.15 2.93
CA VAL A 66 1.68 -20.45 2.94
C VAL A 66 2.12 -21.02 4.30
N ALA A 67 1.64 -20.46 5.42
CA ALA A 67 2.03 -20.88 6.76
C ALA A 67 1.56 -22.30 7.12
N SER A 68 0.55 -22.84 6.41
CA SER A 68 0.04 -24.20 6.64
C SER A 68 1.06 -25.29 6.31
N TYR A 69 2.09 -24.97 5.53
CA TYR A 69 3.18 -25.87 5.16
C TYR A 69 4.37 -25.87 6.14
N ASP A 70 4.25 -25.16 7.27
CA ASP A 70 5.30 -25.02 8.31
C ASP A 70 6.64 -24.43 7.81
N THR A 71 6.68 -23.93 6.58
CA THR A 71 7.79 -23.19 5.99
C THR A 71 7.51 -21.69 5.97
N LEU A 72 8.57 -20.87 6.00
CA LEU A 72 8.50 -19.41 5.86
C LEU A 72 7.72 -18.64 6.95
N LYS A 73 7.43 -19.26 8.09
CA LYS A 73 6.68 -18.64 9.20
C LYS A 73 7.36 -17.41 9.80
N GLU A 74 8.69 -17.42 9.88
CA GLU A 74 9.45 -16.29 10.41
C GLU A 74 9.42 -15.08 9.46
N GLU A 75 9.42 -15.34 8.14
CA GLU A 75 9.26 -14.34 7.10
C GLU A 75 7.88 -13.70 7.18
N ILE A 76 6.82 -14.51 7.25
CA ILE A 76 5.44 -14.04 7.43
C ILE A 76 5.33 -13.18 8.69
N ARG A 77 5.89 -13.63 9.82
CA ARG A 77 5.88 -12.86 11.07
C ARG A 77 6.56 -11.49 10.92
N LYS A 78 7.66 -11.40 10.17
CA LYS A 78 8.33 -10.12 9.88
C LYS A 78 7.42 -9.20 9.05
N PHE A 79 6.72 -9.72 8.03
CA PHE A 79 5.78 -8.95 7.23
C PHE A 79 4.61 -8.43 8.06
N MET A 80 4.01 -9.24 8.95
CA MET A 80 2.97 -8.76 9.88
C MET A 80 3.43 -7.59 10.75
N ILE A 81 4.69 -7.62 11.21
CA ILE A 81 5.29 -6.52 11.99
C ILE A 81 5.50 -5.29 11.09
N GLU A 82 5.97 -5.49 9.87
CA GLU A 82 6.15 -4.43 8.88
C GLU A 82 4.81 -3.77 8.49
N HIS A 83 3.73 -4.54 8.32
CA HIS A 83 2.39 -4.01 8.06
C HIS A 83 1.92 -3.11 9.20
N GLU A 84 2.06 -3.55 10.46
CA GLU A 84 1.70 -2.72 11.61
C GLU A 84 2.60 -1.47 11.73
N PHE A 85 3.87 -1.58 11.38
CA PHE A 85 4.75 -0.40 11.28
C PHE A 85 4.27 0.58 10.19
N GLY A 86 3.90 0.08 9.01
CA GLY A 86 3.30 0.86 7.93
C GLY A 86 2.02 1.59 8.36
N ARG A 87 1.11 0.86 9.03
CA ARG A 87 -0.13 1.42 9.61
C ARG A 87 0.18 2.55 10.61
N ASN A 88 1.19 2.38 11.45
CA ASN A 88 1.60 3.43 12.40
C ASN A 88 2.08 4.70 11.69
N ILE A 89 2.88 4.57 10.62
CA ILE A 89 3.28 5.73 9.81
C ILE A 89 2.05 6.40 9.18
N ALA A 90 1.13 5.63 8.60
CA ALA A 90 -0.09 6.15 7.99
C ALA A 90 -0.97 6.94 8.99
N ARG A 91 -1.09 6.44 10.23
CA ARG A 91 -1.77 7.16 11.34
C ARG A 91 -1.09 8.50 11.65
N GLN A 92 0.24 8.56 11.63
CA GLN A 92 0.97 9.81 11.85
C GLN A 92 0.75 10.83 10.72
N ILE A 93 0.70 10.37 9.46
CA ILE A 93 0.36 11.23 8.32
C ILE A 93 -1.03 11.86 8.54
N SER A 94 -2.04 11.03 8.81
CA SER A 94 -3.42 11.48 9.01
C SER A 94 -3.57 12.41 10.22
N HIS A 95 -2.89 12.11 11.33
CA HIS A 95 -2.88 12.94 12.53
C HIS A 95 -2.35 14.35 12.26
N HIS A 96 -1.16 14.45 11.65
CA HIS A 96 -0.56 15.75 11.37
C HIS A 96 -1.26 16.49 10.24
N LEU A 97 -1.82 15.79 9.25
CA LEU A 97 -2.61 16.40 8.18
C LEU A 97 -3.87 17.06 8.74
N LYS A 98 -4.53 16.43 9.72
CA LYS A 98 -5.68 17.04 10.42
C LYS A 98 -5.27 18.33 11.12
N ARG A 99 -4.21 18.29 11.93
CA ARG A 99 -3.70 19.48 12.64
C ARG A 99 -3.35 20.62 11.69
N TRP A 100 -2.74 20.28 10.55
CA TRP A 100 -2.39 21.28 9.54
C TRP A 100 -3.62 21.94 8.91
N LYS A 101 -4.68 21.15 8.62
CA LYS A 101 -5.97 21.68 8.15
C LYS A 101 -6.65 22.58 9.18
N ASP A 102 -6.47 22.29 10.46
CA ASP A 102 -7.01 23.06 11.58
C ASP A 102 -6.22 24.36 11.86
N GLY A 103 -5.19 24.65 11.05
CA GLY A 103 -4.41 25.90 11.09
C GLY A 103 -3.10 25.82 11.88
N GLU A 104 -2.74 24.64 12.39
CA GLU A 104 -1.45 24.45 13.06
C GLU A 104 -0.29 24.35 12.06
N ASP A 105 0.92 24.76 12.48
CA ASP A 105 2.15 24.54 11.72
C ASP A 105 2.58 23.07 11.79
N ALA A 106 1.97 22.24 10.95
CA ALA A 106 2.18 20.79 10.89
C ALA A 106 2.56 20.28 9.49
N GLN A 107 2.98 21.17 8.59
CA GLN A 107 3.45 20.81 7.24
C GLN A 107 4.69 19.91 7.28
N GLU A 108 5.69 20.23 8.10
CA GLU A 108 6.93 19.45 8.17
C GLU A 108 6.66 18.00 8.63
N PRO A 109 5.90 17.75 9.71
CA PRO A 109 5.59 16.39 10.13
C PRO A 109 4.86 15.58 9.03
N VAL A 110 3.89 16.18 8.33
CA VAL A 110 3.22 15.53 7.19
C VAL A 110 4.26 15.16 6.12
N SER A 111 5.12 16.10 5.74
CA SER A 111 6.15 15.90 4.73
C SER A 111 7.13 14.79 5.12
N ARG A 112 7.55 14.75 6.39
CA ARG A 112 8.45 13.73 6.94
C ARG A 112 7.81 12.35 6.93
N TYR A 113 6.57 12.20 7.42
CA TYR A 113 5.93 10.89 7.46
C TYR A 113 5.53 10.38 6.08
N LEU A 114 5.16 11.26 5.13
CA LEU A 114 5.01 10.86 3.71
C LEU A 114 6.31 10.28 3.16
N ARG A 115 7.46 10.95 3.40
CA ARG A 115 8.78 10.42 2.97
C ARG A 115 9.07 9.06 3.59
N THR A 116 8.86 8.92 4.90
CA THR A 116 9.06 7.66 5.61
C THR A 116 8.19 6.56 5.04
N TYR A 117 6.92 6.85 4.74
CA TYR A 117 6.00 5.88 4.17
C TYR A 117 6.43 5.40 2.78
N ALA A 118 6.86 6.31 1.90
CA ALA A 118 7.35 5.92 0.58
C ALA A 118 8.62 5.04 0.65
N ILE A 119 9.56 5.38 1.53
CA ILE A 119 10.77 4.57 1.74
C ILE A 119 10.40 3.17 2.26
N PHE A 120 9.47 3.11 3.22
CA PHE A 120 8.94 1.86 3.75
C PHE A 120 8.30 1.01 2.64
N LEU A 121 7.37 1.56 1.86
CA LEU A 121 6.70 0.84 0.78
C LEU A 121 7.71 0.27 -0.23
N ASN A 122 8.68 1.07 -0.65
CA ASN A 122 9.67 0.59 -1.62
C ASN A 122 10.47 -0.61 -1.07
N ASP A 123 10.91 -0.57 0.18
CA ASP A 123 11.64 -1.67 0.81
C ASP A 123 10.76 -2.91 1.03
N HIS A 124 9.58 -2.71 1.60
CA HIS A 124 8.61 -3.75 1.92
C HIS A 124 8.19 -4.56 0.68
N LEU A 125 7.73 -3.88 -0.38
CA LEU A 125 7.30 -4.54 -1.62
C LEU A 125 8.43 -5.31 -2.33
N ASN A 126 9.68 -4.88 -2.16
CA ASN A 126 10.83 -5.60 -2.74
C ASN A 126 11.10 -6.91 -1.99
N LYS A 127 11.00 -6.90 -0.65
CA LYS A 127 11.15 -8.10 0.17
C LYS A 127 10.01 -9.08 -0.10
N GLU A 128 8.79 -8.57 -0.18
CA GLU A 128 7.60 -9.37 -0.37
C GLU A 128 7.54 -10.00 -1.77
N ASN A 129 7.90 -9.25 -2.82
CA ASN A 129 8.02 -9.83 -4.17
C ASN A 129 8.98 -11.03 -4.23
N LYS A 130 10.07 -11.00 -3.44
CA LYS A 130 11.00 -12.13 -3.33
C LYS A 130 10.40 -13.28 -2.53
N PHE A 131 9.68 -12.98 -1.45
CA PHE A 131 8.94 -13.99 -0.69
C PHE A 131 7.90 -14.71 -1.56
N PHE A 132 7.19 -13.97 -2.43
CA PHE A 132 6.28 -14.56 -3.41
C PHE A 132 7.00 -15.50 -4.39
N ASP A 133 8.18 -15.13 -4.90
CA ASP A 133 8.98 -16.02 -5.75
C ASP A 133 9.30 -17.34 -5.02
N ASP A 134 9.71 -17.24 -3.75
CA ASP A 134 10.05 -18.41 -2.92
C ASP A 134 8.81 -19.28 -2.61
N ALA A 135 7.65 -18.66 -2.35
CA ALA A 135 6.40 -19.36 -2.08
C ALA A 135 5.84 -20.07 -3.32
N GLU A 136 5.83 -19.41 -4.49
CA GLU A 136 5.39 -20.00 -5.76
C GLU A 136 6.27 -21.18 -6.18
N ALA A 137 7.59 -21.10 -5.94
CA ALA A 137 8.53 -22.13 -6.34
C ALA A 137 8.48 -23.40 -5.46
N ASN A 138 8.14 -23.25 -4.17
CA ASN A 138 8.40 -24.31 -3.18
C ASN A 138 7.18 -24.71 -2.35
N VAL A 139 6.13 -23.89 -2.28
CA VAL A 139 5.04 -24.06 -1.30
C VAL A 139 3.68 -24.19 -1.97
N LEU A 140 3.30 -23.22 -2.81
CA LEU A 140 1.93 -23.10 -3.30
C LEU A 140 1.62 -24.05 -4.45
N SER A 141 0.51 -24.77 -4.34
CA SER A 141 -0.07 -25.51 -5.46
C SER A 141 -0.86 -24.59 -6.40
N LYS A 142 -1.11 -25.08 -7.61
CA LYS A 142 -1.92 -24.34 -8.60
C LYS A 142 -3.37 -24.21 -8.13
N GLU A 143 -3.89 -25.21 -7.44
CA GLU A 143 -5.26 -25.23 -6.94
C GLU A 143 -5.45 -24.16 -5.85
N GLU A 144 -4.55 -24.05 -4.88
CA GLU A 144 -4.59 -23.01 -3.84
C GLU A 144 -4.50 -21.59 -4.43
N GLU A 145 -3.61 -21.41 -5.40
CA GLU A 145 -3.46 -20.16 -6.15
C GLU A 145 -4.75 -19.73 -6.87
N ILE A 146 -5.52 -20.69 -7.39
CA ILE A 146 -6.82 -20.43 -8.02
C ILE A 146 -7.88 -20.13 -6.96
N GLU A 147 -7.95 -20.91 -5.89
CA GLU A 147 -8.94 -20.74 -4.83
C GLU A 147 -8.82 -19.36 -4.16
N MET A 148 -7.61 -18.96 -3.78
CA MET A 148 -7.36 -17.63 -3.22
C MET A 148 -7.70 -16.51 -4.22
N TYR A 149 -7.38 -16.69 -5.51
CA TYR A 149 -7.72 -15.71 -6.53
C TYR A 149 -9.23 -15.51 -6.68
N GLU A 150 -10.00 -16.60 -6.65
CA GLU A 150 -11.47 -16.53 -6.67
C GLU A 150 -12.02 -15.85 -5.41
N GLN A 151 -11.43 -16.12 -4.23
CA GLN A 151 -11.77 -15.40 -2.99
C GLN A 151 -11.58 -13.89 -3.14
N TYR A 152 -10.44 -13.44 -3.69
CA TYR A 152 -10.15 -12.01 -3.88
C TYR A 152 -11.17 -11.27 -4.76
N ARG A 153 -11.83 -12.00 -5.67
CA ARG A 153 -12.78 -11.43 -6.64
C ARG A 153 -14.25 -11.67 -6.29
N SER A 154 -14.51 -12.50 -5.28
CA SER A 154 -15.87 -12.88 -4.86
C SER A 154 -16.69 -11.70 -4.31
N VAL A 155 -16.02 -10.67 -3.77
CA VAL A 155 -16.68 -9.51 -3.19
C VAL A 155 -16.69 -8.33 -4.17
N PHE A 156 -17.78 -8.19 -4.92
CA PHE A 156 -17.94 -7.13 -5.95
C PHE A 156 -17.67 -5.71 -5.42
N ALA A 157 -18.08 -5.42 -4.18
CA ALA A 157 -17.83 -4.11 -3.58
C ALA A 157 -16.32 -3.81 -3.41
N ILE A 158 -15.51 -4.83 -3.07
CA ILE A 158 -14.06 -4.69 -2.95
C ILE A 158 -13.43 -4.46 -4.33
N VAL A 159 -13.86 -5.22 -5.34
CA VAL A 159 -13.36 -5.05 -6.73
C VAL A 159 -13.63 -3.62 -7.22
N LYS A 160 -14.86 -3.12 -7.04
CA LYS A 160 -15.20 -1.75 -7.41
C LYS A 160 -14.35 -0.71 -6.64
N LYS A 161 -14.11 -0.97 -5.36
CA LYS A 161 -13.27 -0.11 -4.52
C LYS A 161 -11.83 -0.04 -5.03
N VAL A 162 -11.27 -1.15 -5.50
CA VAL A 162 -9.94 -1.16 -6.15
C VAL A 162 -9.94 -0.25 -7.38
N ASP A 163 -10.93 -0.36 -8.26
CA ASP A 163 -11.04 0.49 -9.45
C ASP A 163 -11.13 1.98 -9.07
N GLU A 164 -11.92 2.32 -8.03
CA GLU A 164 -12.02 3.68 -7.50
C GLU A 164 -10.66 4.19 -6.98
N MET A 165 -9.89 3.35 -6.29
CA MET A 165 -8.56 3.75 -5.78
C MET A 165 -7.53 3.92 -6.89
N ILE A 166 -7.60 3.11 -7.95
CA ILE A 166 -6.75 3.29 -9.15
C ILE A 166 -7.07 4.63 -9.83
N VAL A 167 -8.34 5.00 -9.94
CA VAL A 167 -8.74 6.33 -10.46
C VAL A 167 -8.18 7.47 -9.61
N GLU A 168 -8.12 7.32 -8.30
CA GLU A 168 -7.50 8.32 -7.41
C GLU A 168 -5.99 8.41 -7.60
N ILE A 169 -5.30 7.28 -7.82
CA ILE A 169 -3.88 7.26 -8.19
C ILE A 169 -3.67 7.97 -9.54
N ASP A 170 -4.47 7.65 -10.56
CA ASP A 170 -4.42 8.30 -11.88
C ASP A 170 -4.61 9.81 -11.75
N TYR A 171 -5.59 10.24 -10.94
CA TYR A 171 -5.83 11.66 -10.67
C TYR A 171 -4.60 12.33 -10.05
N LEU A 172 -4.00 11.72 -9.03
CA LEU A 172 -2.85 12.27 -8.31
C LEU A 172 -1.60 12.39 -9.20
N GLU A 173 -1.31 11.37 -10.02
CA GLU A 173 -0.20 11.42 -10.99
C GLU A 173 -0.36 12.56 -12.00
N ASN A 174 -1.60 12.94 -12.27
CA ASN A 174 -1.91 13.97 -13.26
C ASN A 174 -1.91 15.39 -12.71
N GLN A 175 -1.72 15.59 -11.41
CA GLN A 175 -1.70 16.91 -10.79
C GLN A 175 -0.45 17.71 -11.18
N PRO A 176 -0.53 19.06 -11.27
CA PRO A 176 0.61 19.90 -11.63
C PRO A 176 1.83 19.70 -10.73
N TRP A 177 1.63 19.54 -9.42
CA TRP A 177 2.72 19.33 -8.46
C TRP A 177 3.40 17.96 -8.63
N ALA A 178 2.68 16.95 -9.14
CA ALA A 178 3.23 15.61 -9.34
C ALA A 178 4.07 15.52 -10.63
N LYS A 179 3.69 16.27 -11.67
CA LYS A 179 4.34 16.28 -13.00
C LYS A 179 5.60 17.16 -13.08
N ASN A 180 5.71 18.17 -12.24
CA ASN A 180 6.83 19.12 -12.23
C ASN A 180 8.13 18.54 -11.68
#